data_AF-A0AAU5ZP49-F1
#
_entry.id   AF-A0AAU5ZP49-F1
#
_cell.length_a   1.000
_cell.length_b   1.000
_cell.length_c   1.000
_cell.angle_alpha   90.00
_cell.angle_beta   90.00
_cell.angle_gamma   90.00
#
_symmetry.space_group_name_H-M   'P 1'
#
loop_
_entity.id
_entity.type
_entity.pdbx_description
1 polymer ?
#
loop_
_entity_poly.entity_id
_entity_poly.type
_entity_poly.pdbx_seq_one_letter_code
_entity_poly.pdbx_strand_id
1 'polypeptide(L)'
;MATDETSIKVSAAARDRLAVLAAEHGKTIRSLVEELAQGTPTQAEYAERAELARAELASALGSVPSPEAEAKARALLEHLGAAQHGSQAAA
;
A
#
# COMPACT_ATOMS: atom_id res chain seq x y z
N MET A 1 7.65 12.23 27.93
CA MET A 1 7.56 13.25 26.87
C MET A 1 6.74 12.68 25.74
N ALA A 2 5.51 13.16 25.54
CA ALA A 2 4.72 12.89 24.35
C ALA A 2 4.47 14.25 23.69
N THR A 3 5.35 14.63 22.75
CA THR A 3 5.35 15.94 22.08
C THR A 3 4.95 15.84 20.62
N ASP A 4 4.45 14.69 20.17
CA ASP A 4 4.08 14.42 18.77
C ASP A 4 2.57 14.23 18.55
N GLU A 5 1.74 14.78 19.46
CA GLU A 5 0.30 14.80 19.26
C GLU A 5 -0.10 15.98 18.37
N THR A 6 -0.44 15.68 17.12
CA THR A 6 -0.88 16.66 16.13
C THR A 6 -2.39 16.62 15.96
N SER A 7 -3.01 17.80 15.86
CA SER A 7 -4.47 17.90 15.61
C SER A 7 -4.76 17.99 14.12
N ILE A 8 -5.58 17.06 13.61
CA ILE A 8 -6.07 17.04 12.23
C ILE A 8 -7.52 17.52 12.22
N LYS A 9 -7.83 18.55 11.44
CA LYS A 9 -9.20 19.00 11.24
C LYS A 9 -9.89 18.09 10.23
N VAL A 10 -10.97 17.44 10.65
CA VAL A 10 -11.81 16.58 9.81
C VAL A 10 -13.28 16.96 9.97
N SER A 11 -14.12 16.57 9.01
CA SER A 11 -15.57 16.72 9.16
C SER A 11 -16.10 15.78 10.25
N ALA A 12 -17.22 16.16 10.88
CA ALA A 12 -17.89 15.29 11.86
C ALA A 12 -18.25 13.92 11.25
N ALA A 13 -18.74 13.91 10.01
CA ALA A 13 -19.05 12.68 9.28
C ALA A 13 -17.82 11.77 9.09
N ALA A 14 -16.65 12.35 8.79
CA ALA A 14 -15.42 11.57 8.66
C ALA A 14 -14.97 10.99 10.01
N ARG A 15 -15.03 11.77 11.10
CA ARG A 15 -14.74 11.29 12.45
C ARG A 15 -15.67 10.13 12.85
N ASP A 16 -16.97 10.27 12.62
CA ASP A 16 -17.96 9.26 13.02
C ASP A 16 -17.78 7.97 12.23
N ARG A 17 -17.47 8.08 10.93
CA ARG A 17 -17.11 6.92 10.11
C ARG A 17 -15.83 6.23 10.61
N LEU A 18 -14.79 7.00 10.94
CA LEU A 18 -13.56 6.46 11.50
C LEU A 18 -13.79 5.78 12.85
N ALA A 19 -14.72 6.28 13.67
CA ALA A 19 -15.09 5.65 14.93
C ALA A 19 -15.69 4.25 14.73
N VAL A 20 -16.59 4.11 13.74
CA VAL A 20 -17.18 2.82 13.37
C VAL A 20 -16.09 1.87 12.88
N LEU A 21 -15.25 2.30 11.94
CA LEU A 21 -14.16 1.48 11.41
C LEU A 21 -13.18 1.05 12.50
N ALA A 22 -12.83 1.96 13.41
CA ALA A 22 -11.93 1.63 14.51
C ALA A 22 -12.57 0.57 15.45
N ALA A 23 -13.86 0.69 15.75
CA ALA A 23 -14.58 -0.28 16.57
C ALA A 23 -14.67 -1.67 15.92
N GLU A 24 -14.95 -1.74 14.61
CA GLU A 24 -14.96 -3.00 13.85
C GLU A 24 -13.60 -3.71 13.87
N HIS A 25 -12.51 -2.93 13.87
CA HIS A 25 -11.15 -3.45 13.92
C HIS A 25 -10.62 -3.65 15.35
N GLY A 26 -11.42 -3.37 16.39
CA GLY A 26 -10.99 -3.46 17.79
C GLY A 26 -9.89 -2.46 18.17
N LYS A 27 -9.80 -1.34 17.46
CA LYS A 27 -8.74 -0.32 17.57
C LYS A 27 -9.30 1.03 18.00
N THR A 28 -8.39 1.94 18.35
CA THR A 28 -8.73 3.36 18.51
C THR A 28 -8.64 4.08 17.17
N ILE A 29 -9.35 5.20 17.00
CA ILE A 29 -9.23 6.04 15.80
C ILE A 29 -7.77 6.45 15.56
N ARG A 30 -7.03 6.76 16.62
CA ARG A 30 -5.59 7.05 16.56
C ARG A 30 -4.82 5.91 15.90
N SER A 31 -4.93 4.71 16.44
CA SER A 31 -4.22 3.53 15.93
C SER A 31 -4.62 3.21 14.49
N LEU A 32 -5.90 3.35 14.13
CA LEU A 32 -6.35 3.15 12.75
C LEU A 32 -5.71 4.17 11.78
N VAL A 33 -5.63 5.43 12.17
CA VAL A 33 -5.02 6.50 11.34
C VAL A 33 -3.50 6.33 11.24
N GLU A 34 -2.84 5.95 12.31
CA GLU A 34 -1.39 5.67 12.31
C GLU A 34 -1.07 4.48 11.40
N GLU A 35 -1.83 3.40 11.49
CA GLU A 35 -1.68 2.25 10.61
C GLU A 35 -1.96 2.58 9.15
N LEU A 36 -2.98 3.41 8.87
CA LEU A 36 -3.26 3.86 7.51
C LEU A 36 -2.07 4.65 6.95
N ALA A 37 -1.51 5.56 7.73
CA ALA A 37 -0.36 6.38 7.34
C ALA A 37 0.90 5.54 7.12
N GLN A 38 1.13 4.51 7.95
CA GLN A 38 2.28 3.61 7.81
C GLN A 38 2.11 2.57 6.70
N GLY A 39 0.88 2.12 6.49
CA GLY A 39 0.55 1.06 5.54
C GLY A 39 0.33 1.54 4.11
N THR A 40 0.14 2.86 3.91
CA THR A 40 -0.10 3.45 2.59
C THR A 40 1.10 4.29 2.18
N PRO A 41 2.05 3.75 1.37
CA PRO A 41 3.14 4.54 0.84
C PRO A 41 2.61 5.70 0.00
N THR A 42 3.31 6.81 0.06
CA THR A 42 3.09 7.95 -0.82
C THR A 42 3.53 7.63 -2.25
N GLN A 43 3.06 8.42 -3.21
CA GLN A 43 3.46 8.27 -4.61
C GLN A 43 4.98 8.43 -4.81
N ALA A 44 5.63 9.28 -4.01
CA ALA A 44 7.07 9.46 -4.07
C ALA A 44 7.81 8.20 -3.59
N GLU A 45 7.38 7.61 -2.49
CA GLU A 45 7.96 6.35 -1.97
C GLU A 45 7.71 5.19 -2.93
N TYR A 46 6.56 5.15 -3.60
CA TYR A 46 6.33 4.18 -4.68
C TYR A 46 7.30 4.35 -5.84
N ALA A 47 7.58 5.59 -6.26
CA ALA A 47 8.54 5.87 -7.32
C ALA A 47 9.96 5.45 -6.91
N GLU A 48 10.39 5.79 -5.69
CA GLU A 48 11.68 5.38 -5.15
C GLU A 48 11.83 3.85 -5.13
N ARG A 49 10.82 3.14 -4.62
CA ARG A 49 10.80 1.67 -4.62
C ARG A 49 10.84 1.10 -6.04
N ALA A 50 10.18 1.74 -7.00
CA ALA A 50 10.24 1.31 -8.40
C ALA A 50 11.65 1.46 -8.97
N GLU A 51 12.34 2.57 -8.70
CA GLU A 51 13.74 2.74 -9.14
C GLU A 51 14.68 1.72 -8.50
N LEU A 52 14.52 1.46 -7.18
CA LEU A 52 15.29 0.42 -6.48
C LEU A 52 15.03 -0.96 -7.10
N ALA A 53 13.77 -1.30 -7.37
CA ALA A 53 13.43 -2.55 -8.02
C ALA A 53 14.04 -2.66 -9.43
N ARG A 54 14.06 -1.57 -10.22
CA ARG A 54 14.71 -1.56 -11.53
C ARG A 54 16.22 -1.74 -11.42
N ALA A 55 16.87 -1.15 -10.43
CA ALA A 55 18.30 -1.33 -10.18
C ALA A 55 18.62 -2.80 -9.80
N GLU A 56 17.82 -3.40 -8.92
CA GLU A 56 17.96 -4.82 -8.56
C GLU A 56 17.72 -5.75 -9.75
N LEU A 57 16.70 -5.47 -10.58
CA LEU A 57 16.44 -6.22 -11.80
C LEU A 57 17.60 -6.09 -12.80
N ALA A 58 18.17 -4.89 -12.95
CA ALA A 58 19.33 -4.68 -13.80
C ALA A 58 20.56 -5.45 -13.31
N SER A 59 20.77 -5.50 -11.98
CA SER A 59 21.81 -6.30 -11.35
C SER A 59 21.60 -7.80 -11.59
N ALA A 60 20.37 -8.30 -11.38
CA ALA A 60 20.05 -9.72 -11.48
C ALA A 60 20.01 -10.24 -12.94
N LEU A 61 19.53 -9.42 -13.88
CA LEU A 61 19.35 -9.81 -15.29
C LEU A 61 20.52 -9.34 -16.18
N GLY A 62 21.44 -8.53 -15.64
CA GLY A 62 22.54 -7.91 -16.38
C GLY A 62 22.12 -6.78 -17.33
N SER A 63 20.83 -6.42 -17.37
CA SER A 63 20.31 -5.32 -18.18
C SER A 63 19.02 -4.76 -17.58
N VAL A 64 18.80 -3.46 -17.73
CA VAL A 64 17.54 -2.82 -17.35
C VAL A 64 16.43 -3.31 -18.29
N PRO A 65 15.34 -3.90 -17.77
CA PRO A 65 14.19 -4.28 -18.60
C PRO A 65 13.63 -3.07 -19.35
N SER A 66 13.22 -3.28 -20.61
CA SER A 66 12.55 -2.20 -21.35
C SER A 66 11.15 -1.92 -20.77
N PRO A 67 10.60 -0.70 -20.96
CA PRO A 67 9.26 -0.37 -20.48
C PRO A 67 8.18 -1.33 -21.01
N GLU A 68 8.34 -1.86 -22.23
CA GLU A 68 7.43 -2.83 -22.81
C GLU A 68 7.52 -4.21 -22.12
N ALA A 69 8.74 -4.64 -21.76
CA ALA A 69 8.95 -5.87 -21.01
C ALA A 69 8.39 -5.75 -19.58
N GLU A 70 8.58 -4.60 -18.93
CA GLU A 70 7.97 -4.32 -17.61
C GLU A 70 6.44 -4.35 -17.68
N ALA A 71 5.84 -3.75 -18.71
CA ALA A 71 4.39 -3.76 -18.89
C ALA A 71 3.82 -5.18 -19.08
N LYS A 72 4.49 -6.02 -19.89
CA LYS A 72 4.11 -7.42 -20.08
C LYS A 72 4.26 -8.23 -18.80
N ALA A 73 5.35 -8.04 -18.06
CA ALA A 73 5.57 -8.70 -16.78
C ALA A 73 4.50 -8.30 -15.74
N ARG A 74 4.15 -7.01 -15.67
CA ARG A 74 3.09 -6.50 -14.80
C ARG A 74 1.74 -7.16 -15.11
N ALA A 75 1.33 -7.16 -16.38
CA ALA A 75 0.06 -7.78 -16.78
C ALA A 75 0.02 -9.29 -16.45
N LEU A 76 1.13 -10.00 -16.63
CA LEU A 76 1.24 -11.40 -16.24
C LEU A 76 1.10 -11.59 -14.71
N LEU A 77 1.81 -10.79 -13.91
CA LEU A 77 1.75 -10.86 -12.46
C LEU A 77 0.36 -10.51 -11.91
N GLU A 78 -0.31 -9.50 -12.50
CA GLU A 78 -1.69 -9.14 -12.16
C GLU A 78 -2.65 -10.30 -12.47
N HIS A 79 -2.50 -10.94 -13.62
CA HIS A 79 -3.31 -12.10 -14.00
C HIS A 79 -3.10 -13.28 -13.03
N LEU A 80 -1.85 -13.61 -12.70
CA LEU A 80 -1.53 -14.66 -11.74
C LEU A 80 -2.06 -14.34 -10.34
N GLY A 81 -1.91 -13.07 -9.90
CA GLY A 81 -2.42 -12.56 -8.64
C GLY A 81 -3.95 -12.62 -8.50
N ALA A 82 -4.68 -12.35 -9.58
CA ALA A 82 -6.13 -12.47 -9.61
C ALA A 82 -6.58 -13.94 -9.52
N ALA A 83 -5.87 -14.86 -10.18
CA ALA A 83 -6.19 -16.29 -10.15
C ALA A 83 -6.06 -16.89 -8.74
N GLN A 84 -5.09 -16.44 -7.94
CA GLN A 84 -4.85 -16.94 -6.59
C GLN A 84 -5.75 -16.32 -5.49
N HIS A 85 -6.37 -15.16 -5.71
CA HIS A 85 -7.44 -14.66 -4.83
C HIS A 85 -8.79 -15.36 -5.07
N GLY A 86 -9.05 -15.80 -6.31
CA GLY A 86 -10.25 -16.59 -6.64
C GLY A 86 -10.28 -17.97 -5.98
N SER A 87 -9.12 -18.56 -5.67
CA SER A 87 -9.04 -19.86 -4.99
C SER A 87 -9.13 -19.77 -3.47
N GLN A 88 -8.72 -18.66 -2.84
CA GLN A 88 -8.84 -18.45 -1.40
C GLN A 88 -10.26 -18.11 -0.92
N ALA A 89 -11.14 -17.58 -1.79
CA ALA A 89 -12.53 -17.29 -1.44
C ALA A 89 -13.46 -18.52 -1.42
N ALA A 90 -12.95 -19.71 -1.76
CA ALA A 90 -13.72 -20.96 -1.86
C ALA A 90 -13.33 -22.02 -0.80
N ALA A 91 -12.61 -21.64 0.25
CA ALA A 91 -12.16 -22.51 1.34
C ALA A 91 -12.79 -22.14 2.69
#